data_AF-A0ABD5P0Z5-F1
#
_entry.id   AF-A0ABD5P0Z5-F1
#
_cell.length_a   1.000
_cell.length_b   1.000
_cell.length_c   1.000
_cell.angle_alpha   90.00
_cell.angle_beta   90.00
_cell.angle_gamma   90.00
#
_symmetry.space_group_name_H-M   'P 1'
#
loop_
_entity.id
_entity.type
_entity.pdbx_description
1 polymer ?
#
loop_
_entity_poly.entity_id
_entity_poly.type
_entity_poly.pdbx_seq_one_letter_code
_entity_poly.pdbx_strand_id
1 'polypeptide(L)'
;MKTGQEFCVTRTLNTVQYLHWGMVVENMGLDHVAIKVRDLEQTVDFYTDVLNMAVSDRIGDAVAFLRTPAVAEQSQHHEMNVTQYSDEELATLEERGELELNLHEFEENLPEDGPPMLPTTGPIYHIAFEVPDYEAITDAAEALEERNHPIYRGPGRHGPGNNIFLYFPDPDGYPIELTAKMEETPEVGGRPPKRWPQTPETWNVWRKTKDLE
;
A
#
# COMPACT_ATOMS: atom_id res chain seq x y z
N MET A 1 -48.09 -1.00 -6.15
CA MET A 1 -48.42 -2.44 -6.20
C MET A 1 -47.14 -3.19 -6.47
N LYS A 2 -46.92 -4.27 -5.72
CA LYS A 2 -45.76 -5.16 -5.80
C LYS A 2 -45.68 -5.85 -7.17
N THR A 3 -44.47 -6.08 -7.67
CA THR A 3 -44.09 -7.34 -8.31
C THR A 3 -42.61 -7.58 -8.03
N GLY A 4 -42.35 -8.38 -6.99
CA GLY A 4 -41.06 -9.02 -6.79
C GLY A 4 -40.97 -10.25 -7.68
N GLN A 5 -39.75 -10.58 -8.09
CA GLN A 5 -39.43 -11.90 -8.61
C GLN A 5 -38.26 -12.41 -7.78
N GLU A 6 -38.58 -13.40 -6.93
CA GLU A 6 -37.62 -14.17 -6.14
C GLU A 6 -36.74 -14.99 -7.09
N PHE A 7 -35.43 -15.00 -6.84
CA PHE A 7 -34.61 -16.15 -7.18
C PHE A 7 -33.87 -16.62 -5.92
N CYS A 8 -34.33 -17.76 -5.44
CA CYS A 8 -33.68 -18.57 -4.43
C CYS A 8 -32.53 -19.35 -5.09
N VAL A 9 -31.31 -19.17 -4.61
CA VAL A 9 -30.26 -20.19 -4.73
C VAL A 9 -29.62 -20.35 -3.36
N THR A 10 -29.93 -21.47 -2.72
CA THR A 10 -29.27 -21.92 -1.49
C THR A 10 -28.02 -22.69 -1.86
N ARG A 11 -26.85 -22.23 -1.39
CA ARG A 11 -25.68 -23.09 -1.19
C ARG A 11 -24.99 -22.67 0.10
N THR A 12 -24.99 -23.59 1.06
CA THR A 12 -24.35 -23.46 2.36
C THR A 12 -22.86 -23.72 2.26
N LEU A 13 -22.03 -22.74 2.61
CA LEU A 13 -20.87 -22.85 3.50
C LEU A 13 -20.66 -21.46 4.14
N ASN A 14 -20.26 -21.43 5.42
CA ASN A 14 -20.23 -20.27 6.31
C ASN A 14 -19.57 -19.02 5.70
N THR A 15 -20.36 -18.02 5.33
CA THR A 15 -19.89 -16.65 5.06
C THR A 15 -20.87 -15.68 5.69
N VAL A 16 -20.35 -14.75 6.49
CA VAL A 16 -21.14 -13.62 7.02
C VAL A 16 -21.63 -12.83 5.82
N GLN A 17 -22.94 -12.89 5.54
CA GLN A 17 -23.53 -12.26 4.37
C GLN A 17 -23.73 -10.76 4.67
N TYR A 18 -22.74 -9.92 4.33
CA TYR A 18 -22.90 -8.48 4.35
C TYR A 18 -23.77 -8.06 3.15
N LEU A 19 -25.09 -8.00 3.34
CA LEU A 19 -26.01 -7.39 2.38
C LEU A 19 -25.80 -5.87 2.39
N HIS A 20 -24.98 -5.33 1.49
CA HIS A 20 -24.84 -3.88 1.32
C HIS A 20 -25.05 -3.45 -0.13
N TRP A 21 -26.16 -2.76 -0.35
CA TRP A 21 -26.49 -2.09 -1.60
C TRP A 21 -25.48 -0.97 -1.87
N GLY A 22 -24.73 -1.06 -2.97
CA GLY A 22 -23.81 0.01 -3.41
C GLY A 22 -22.33 -0.20 -3.09
N MET A 23 -21.94 -1.35 -2.52
CA MET A 23 -20.54 -1.73 -2.33
C MET A 23 -19.82 -1.77 -3.69
N VAL A 24 -18.65 -1.10 -3.78
CA VAL A 24 -17.86 -0.97 -5.03
C VAL A 24 -16.79 -2.05 -5.12
N VAL A 25 -16.23 -2.42 -3.96
CA VAL A 25 -15.08 -3.32 -3.86
C VAL A 25 -15.32 -4.26 -2.69
N GLU A 26 -15.22 -5.57 -2.93
CA GLU A 26 -15.14 -6.59 -1.89
C GLU A 26 -13.65 -6.91 -1.66
N ASN A 27 -13.04 -6.23 -0.68
CA ASN A 27 -11.63 -6.43 -0.34
C ASN A 27 -11.44 -7.53 0.72
N MET A 28 -10.24 -8.10 0.77
CA MET A 28 -9.83 -9.18 1.66
C MET A 28 -9.15 -8.69 2.95
N GLY A 29 -8.93 -7.38 3.09
CA GLY A 29 -8.30 -6.77 4.25
C GLY A 29 -7.18 -5.80 3.87
N LEU A 30 -6.52 -5.25 4.89
CA LEU A 30 -5.30 -4.46 4.73
C LEU A 30 -4.15 -5.36 4.26
N ASP A 31 -3.42 -4.91 3.25
CA ASP A 31 -2.26 -5.63 2.71
C ASP A 31 -0.95 -4.96 3.16
N HIS A 32 -0.76 -3.69 2.78
CA HIS A 32 0.45 -2.95 3.11
C HIS A 32 0.21 -1.45 3.30
N VAL A 33 1.16 -0.79 3.97
CA VAL A 33 1.18 0.67 4.14
C VAL A 33 2.46 1.25 3.55
N ALA A 34 2.31 2.35 2.84
CA ALA A 34 3.40 3.12 2.26
C ALA A 34 3.56 4.42 3.03
N ILE A 35 4.80 4.80 3.37
CA ILE A 35 5.10 6.09 3.99
C ILE A 35 6.19 6.83 3.21
N LYS A 36 6.16 8.17 3.27
CA LYS A 36 7.34 8.95 2.90
C LYS A 36 8.18 9.35 4.09
N VAL A 37 9.49 9.36 3.88
CA VAL A 37 10.49 9.71 4.89
C VAL A 37 11.55 10.62 4.32
N ARG A 38 12.24 11.34 5.21
CA ARG A 38 13.31 12.27 4.82
C ARG A 38 14.63 11.55 4.57
N ASP A 39 14.91 10.54 5.39
CA ASP A 39 16.11 9.73 5.32
C ASP A 39 15.69 8.25 5.29
N LEU A 40 15.86 7.62 4.14
CA LEU A 40 15.50 6.23 3.92
C LEU A 40 16.35 5.29 4.77
N GLU A 41 17.67 5.51 4.82
CA GLU A 41 18.56 4.57 5.50
C GLU A 41 18.35 4.63 7.01
N GLN A 42 18.23 5.82 7.59
CA GLN A 42 17.89 5.96 9.01
C GLN A 42 16.56 5.27 9.35
N THR A 43 15.57 5.41 8.46
CA THR A 43 14.28 4.76 8.66
C THR A 43 14.38 3.24 8.54
N VAL A 44 15.09 2.73 7.53
CA VAL A 44 15.30 1.30 7.34
C VAL A 44 16.02 0.71 8.54
N ASP A 45 17.10 1.34 9.00
CA ASP A 45 17.85 0.91 10.19
C ASP A 45 16.94 0.83 11.43
N PHE A 46 16.04 1.81 11.63
CA PHE A 46 15.06 1.74 12.71
C PHE A 46 14.15 0.51 12.58
N TYR A 47 13.53 0.29 11.42
CA TYR A 47 12.62 -0.84 11.24
C TYR A 47 13.33 -2.20 11.30
N THR A 48 14.58 -2.30 10.83
CA THR A 48 15.34 -3.54 10.92
C THR A 48 15.86 -3.80 12.32
N ASP A 49 16.43 -2.80 12.98
CA ASP A 49 17.17 -2.99 14.23
C ASP A 49 16.25 -2.95 15.45
N VAL A 50 15.19 -2.13 15.41
CA VAL A 50 14.24 -1.96 16.53
C VAL A 50 13.04 -2.89 16.40
N LEU A 51 12.50 -3.03 15.18
CA LEU A 51 11.28 -3.80 14.93
C LEU A 51 11.52 -5.17 14.30
N ASN A 52 12.78 -5.56 14.09
CA ASN A 52 13.17 -6.86 13.55
C ASN A 52 12.50 -7.15 12.17
N MET A 53 12.30 -6.11 11.37
CA MET A 53 11.82 -6.27 10.00
C MET A 53 12.96 -6.64 9.07
N ALA A 54 12.63 -7.30 7.96
CA ALA A 54 13.59 -7.61 6.90
C ALA A 54 13.27 -6.79 5.65
N VAL A 55 14.32 -6.26 5.00
CA VAL A 55 14.20 -5.66 3.67
C VAL A 55 13.93 -6.76 2.66
N SER A 56 12.86 -6.63 1.89
CA SER A 56 12.51 -7.57 0.84
C SER A 56 13.08 -7.18 -0.51
N ASP A 57 12.96 -5.92 -0.89
CA ASP A 57 13.49 -5.34 -2.12
C ASP A 57 13.83 -3.86 -1.93
N ARG A 58 14.59 -3.30 -2.88
CA ARG A 58 14.85 -1.87 -3.00
C ARG A 58 14.71 -1.38 -4.43
N ILE A 59 14.32 -0.11 -4.62
CA ILE A 59 14.40 0.58 -5.92
C ILE A 59 15.39 1.73 -5.78
N GLY A 60 16.51 1.65 -6.51
CA GLY A 60 17.61 2.61 -6.37
C GLY A 60 18.00 2.76 -4.90
N ASP A 61 18.24 4.01 -4.49
CA ASP A 61 18.52 4.39 -3.10
C ASP A 61 17.36 5.19 -2.47
N ALA A 62 16.17 5.15 -3.11
CA ALA A 62 15.03 5.98 -2.73
C ALA A 62 13.86 5.18 -2.16
N VAL A 63 13.85 3.85 -2.31
CA VAL A 63 12.71 3.02 -1.86
C VAL A 63 13.21 1.72 -1.25
N ALA A 64 12.59 1.34 -0.13
CA ALA A 64 12.75 0.02 0.48
C ALA A 64 11.37 -0.61 0.77
N PHE A 65 11.28 -1.91 0.53
CA PHE A 65 10.14 -2.74 0.89
C PHE A 65 10.53 -3.59 2.10
N LEU A 66 9.67 -3.65 3.11
CA LEU A 66 9.94 -4.33 4.36
C LEU A 66 8.80 -5.28 4.73
N ARG A 67 9.18 -6.36 5.43
CA ARG A 67 8.27 -7.37 5.99
C ARG A 67 8.65 -7.65 7.44
N THR A 68 7.65 -7.80 8.30
CA THR A 68 7.81 -8.31 9.67
C THR A 68 8.20 -9.79 9.62
N PRO A 69 8.66 -10.35 10.75
CA PRO A 69 8.88 -11.79 10.87
C PRO A 69 7.63 -12.61 10.51
N ALA A 70 6.44 -12.16 10.90
CA ALA A 70 5.20 -12.89 10.67
C ALA A 70 4.82 -12.97 9.18
N VAL A 71 5.05 -11.90 8.41
CA VAL A 71 4.85 -11.87 6.96
C VAL A 71 5.96 -12.61 6.23
N ALA A 72 7.20 -12.52 6.72
CA ALA A 72 8.33 -13.27 6.18
C ALA A 72 8.14 -14.80 6.35
N GLU A 73 7.53 -15.25 7.44
CA GLU A 73 7.17 -16.67 7.66
C GLU A 73 6.13 -17.18 6.64
N GLN A 74 5.25 -16.30 6.16
CA GLN A 74 4.28 -16.58 5.10
C GLN A 74 4.87 -16.40 3.70
N SER A 75 6.15 -16.01 3.63
CA SER A 75 6.91 -15.82 2.39
C SER A 75 6.32 -14.78 1.42
N GLN A 76 5.49 -13.87 1.94
CA GLN A 76 4.96 -12.73 1.20
C GLN A 76 6.03 -11.62 1.10
N HIS A 77 5.95 -10.84 0.03
CA HIS A 77 6.96 -9.83 -0.30
C HIS A 77 7.09 -8.69 0.71
N HIS A 78 6.01 -7.99 1.09
CA HIS A 78 6.07 -6.85 2.00
C HIS A 78 4.71 -6.49 2.61
N GLU A 79 4.74 -5.86 3.79
CA GLU A 79 3.57 -5.19 4.39
C GLU A 79 3.83 -3.69 4.63
N MET A 80 5.06 -3.25 4.37
CA MET A 80 5.46 -1.85 4.47
C MET A 80 6.36 -1.46 3.31
N ASN A 81 6.13 -0.29 2.73
CA ASN A 81 7.10 0.35 1.87
C ASN A 81 7.45 1.75 2.39
N VAL A 82 8.70 2.12 2.22
CA VAL A 82 9.28 3.38 2.68
C VAL A 82 9.90 4.05 1.47
N THR A 83 9.44 5.26 1.17
CA THR A 83 9.90 6.05 0.02
C THR A 83 10.52 7.34 0.50
N GLN A 84 11.76 7.63 0.11
CA GLN A 84 12.37 8.92 0.42
C GLN A 84 11.68 10.04 -0.36
N TYR A 85 11.49 11.18 0.27
CA TYR A 85 11.17 12.41 -0.44
C TYR A 85 12.25 12.76 -1.47
N SER A 86 11.83 13.32 -2.59
CA SER A 86 12.78 13.98 -3.50
C SER A 86 13.24 15.32 -2.95
N ASP A 87 14.36 15.84 -3.44
CA ASP A 87 14.85 17.18 -3.09
C ASP A 87 13.80 18.27 -3.38
N GLU A 88 13.01 18.11 -4.44
CA GLU A 88 11.92 19.03 -4.81
C GLU A 88 10.75 18.97 -3.81
N GLU A 89 10.40 17.77 -3.35
CA GLU A 89 9.37 17.59 -2.32
C GLU A 89 9.83 18.16 -0.97
N LEU A 90 11.09 17.93 -0.60
CA LEU A 90 11.69 18.51 0.61
C LEU A 90 11.70 20.04 0.55
N ALA A 91 12.09 20.63 -0.58
CA ALA A 91 12.06 22.09 -0.77
C ALA A 91 10.63 22.65 -0.68
N THR A 92 9.64 21.93 -1.21
CA THR A 92 8.22 22.32 -1.11
C THR A 92 7.73 22.28 0.34
N LEU A 93 8.11 21.25 1.10
CA LEU A 93 7.79 21.15 2.53
C LEU A 93 8.47 22.27 3.32
N GLU A 94 9.70 22.64 2.97
CA GLU A 94 10.43 23.74 3.59
C GLU A 94 9.72 25.08 3.35
N GLU A 95 9.35 25.38 2.10
CA GLU A 95 8.61 26.60 1.73
C GLU A 95 7.29 26.74 2.50
N ARG A 96 6.60 25.62 2.73
CA ARG A 96 5.34 25.57 3.49
C ARG A 96 5.54 25.63 5.00
N GLY A 97 6.77 25.57 5.50
CA GLY A 97 7.08 25.46 6.93
C GLY A 97 6.71 24.10 7.52
N GLU A 98 6.55 23.08 6.67
CA GLU A 98 6.12 21.73 7.03
C GLU A 98 7.30 20.77 7.20
N LEU A 99 8.50 21.16 6.73
CA LEU A 99 9.72 20.37 6.88
C LEU A 99 10.13 20.19 8.33
N GLU A 100 9.72 21.02 9.28
CA GLU A 100 10.11 20.87 10.70
C GLU A 100 8.94 20.50 11.61
N LEU A 101 7.81 20.08 11.04
CA LEU A 101 6.67 19.66 11.83
C LEU A 101 6.92 18.29 12.48
N ASN A 102 7.67 18.32 13.59
CA ASN A 102 7.80 17.27 14.60
C ASN A 102 8.41 15.93 14.12
N LEU A 103 9.73 15.90 13.93
CA LEU A 103 10.51 14.67 14.05
C LEU A 103 11.51 14.85 15.21
N HIS A 104 11.03 14.55 16.42
CA HIS A 104 11.84 14.25 17.60
C HIS A 104 12.62 15.38 18.30
N GLU A 105 12.05 16.58 18.44
CA GLU A 105 12.39 17.41 19.62
C GLU A 105 11.56 16.94 20.81
N PHE A 106 11.87 15.74 21.31
CA PHE A 106 11.41 15.38 22.65
C PHE A 106 12.28 16.16 23.64
N GLU A 107 11.67 17.03 24.46
CA GLU A 107 12.36 17.58 25.63
C GLU A 107 12.97 16.40 26.42
N GLU A 108 14.19 16.57 26.94
CA GLU A 108 14.98 15.51 27.61
C GLU A 108 14.24 14.81 28.78
N ASN A 109 13.11 15.35 29.22
CA ASN A 109 12.20 14.72 30.17
C ASN A 109 10.80 14.55 29.55
N LEU A 110 10.52 13.36 28.99
CA LEU A 110 9.15 13.00 28.62
C LEU A 110 8.24 13.02 29.87
N PRO A 111 6.98 13.45 29.76
CA PRO A 111 6.01 13.32 30.84
C PRO A 111 5.88 11.87 31.33
N GLU A 112 5.51 11.67 32.60
CA GLU A 112 5.33 10.34 33.20
C GLU A 112 4.31 9.48 32.43
N ASP A 113 3.30 10.11 31.83
CA ASP A 113 2.27 9.47 30.98
C ASP A 113 2.60 9.52 29.47
N GLY A 114 3.82 9.93 29.10
CA GLY A 114 4.24 10.15 27.72
C GLY A 114 3.74 11.47 27.12
N PRO A 115 4.28 11.88 25.96
CA PRO A 115 3.80 13.05 25.26
C PRO A 115 2.39 12.78 24.69
N PRO A 116 1.54 13.81 24.54
CA PRO A 116 0.29 13.65 23.81
C PRO A 116 0.58 13.10 22.40
N MET A 117 -0.26 12.18 21.91
CA MET A 117 -0.23 11.71 20.53
C MET A 117 -0.66 12.85 19.60
N LEU A 118 0.26 13.75 19.30
CA LEU A 118 0.07 14.81 18.31
C LEU A 118 0.20 14.20 16.91
N PRO A 119 -0.57 14.69 15.92
CA PRO A 119 -0.37 14.28 14.54
C PRO A 119 1.07 14.62 14.13
N THR A 120 1.89 13.59 13.93
CA THR A 120 3.18 13.72 13.27
C THR A 120 2.93 13.93 11.77
N THR A 121 3.66 14.81 11.11
CA THR A 121 3.43 15.12 9.69
C THR A 121 4.06 14.13 8.71
N GLY A 122 4.50 12.95 9.17
CA GLY A 122 4.97 11.90 8.28
C GLY A 122 3.84 11.45 7.36
N PRO A 123 3.93 11.66 6.03
CA PRO A 123 2.80 11.40 5.17
C PRO A 123 2.69 9.90 4.93
N ILE A 124 1.48 9.41 5.10
CA ILE A 124 1.06 8.18 4.45
C ILE A 124 1.15 8.44 2.94
N TYR A 125 1.95 7.62 2.24
CA TYR A 125 2.05 7.69 0.79
C TYR A 125 0.86 7.00 0.14
N HIS A 126 0.47 5.84 0.66
CA HIS A 126 -0.76 5.12 0.32
C HIS A 126 -1.09 4.03 1.33
N ILE A 127 -2.35 3.58 1.33
CA ILE A 127 -2.84 2.43 2.10
C ILE A 127 -3.38 1.40 1.12
N ALA A 128 -2.90 0.16 1.20
CA ALA A 128 -3.29 -0.90 0.28
C ALA A 128 -4.25 -1.90 0.90
N PHE A 129 -5.24 -2.30 0.11
CA PHE A 129 -6.20 -3.36 0.43
C PHE A 129 -6.10 -4.49 -0.60
N GLU A 130 -6.04 -5.73 -0.12
CA GLU A 130 -5.98 -6.89 -0.99
C GLU A 130 -7.34 -7.17 -1.64
N VAL A 131 -7.32 -7.55 -2.91
CA VAL A 131 -8.45 -8.13 -3.63
C VAL A 131 -8.02 -9.45 -4.29
N PRO A 132 -8.95 -10.37 -4.59
CA PRO A 132 -8.60 -11.74 -4.97
C PRO A 132 -7.71 -11.88 -6.22
N ASP A 133 -7.94 -11.03 -7.23
CA ASP A 133 -7.31 -11.16 -8.54
C ASP A 133 -7.48 -9.89 -9.41
N TYR A 134 -7.05 -10.01 -10.67
CA TYR A 134 -7.14 -8.96 -11.67
C TYR A 134 -8.59 -8.61 -12.04
N GLU A 135 -9.51 -9.59 -12.04
CA GLU A 135 -10.91 -9.36 -12.39
C GLU A 135 -11.56 -8.46 -11.34
N ALA A 136 -11.28 -8.71 -10.05
CA ALA A 136 -11.71 -7.82 -8.98
C ALA A 136 -11.16 -6.39 -9.11
N ILE A 137 -9.92 -6.23 -9.61
CA ILE A 137 -9.32 -4.91 -9.89
C ILE A 137 -10.05 -4.21 -11.03
N THR A 138 -10.37 -4.91 -12.13
CA THR A 138 -11.07 -4.32 -13.27
C THR A 138 -12.51 -3.97 -12.92
N ASP A 139 -13.22 -4.84 -12.20
CA ASP A 139 -14.57 -4.59 -11.72
C ASP A 139 -14.61 -3.36 -10.81
N ALA A 140 -13.62 -3.22 -9.91
CA ALA A 140 -13.48 -2.04 -9.07
C ALA A 140 -13.24 -0.77 -9.90
N ALA A 141 -12.37 -0.82 -10.92
CA ALA A 141 -12.10 0.32 -11.80
C ALA A 141 -13.36 0.77 -12.55
N GLU A 142 -14.10 -0.16 -13.16
CA GLU A 142 -15.37 0.15 -13.84
C GLU A 142 -16.40 0.76 -12.89
N ALA A 143 -16.55 0.17 -11.70
CA ALA A 143 -17.50 0.63 -10.70
C ALA A 143 -17.13 2.01 -10.10
N LEU A 144 -15.84 2.36 -10.02
CA LEU A 144 -15.36 3.69 -9.65
C LEU A 144 -15.66 4.71 -10.76
N GLU A 145 -15.44 4.36 -12.02
CA GLU A 145 -15.74 5.20 -13.18
C GLU A 145 -17.25 5.51 -13.28
N GLU A 146 -18.12 4.51 -13.10
CA GLU A 146 -19.58 4.69 -13.07
C GLU A 146 -20.04 5.69 -11.99
N ARG A 147 -19.28 5.79 -10.90
CA ARG A 147 -19.53 6.71 -9.78
C ARG A 147 -18.87 8.07 -9.98
N ASN A 148 -18.17 8.31 -11.09
CA ASN A 148 -17.32 9.48 -11.32
C ASN A 148 -16.25 9.66 -10.22
N HIS A 149 -15.77 8.55 -9.64
CA HIS A 149 -14.67 8.59 -8.68
C HIS A 149 -13.34 8.63 -9.44
N PRO A 150 -12.44 9.59 -9.17
CA PRO A 150 -11.15 9.65 -9.85
C PRO A 150 -10.29 8.40 -9.62
N ILE A 151 -9.61 7.96 -10.68
CA ILE A 151 -8.53 6.98 -10.63
C ILE A 151 -7.22 7.72 -10.89
N TYR A 152 -6.24 7.53 -10.01
CA TYR A 152 -4.91 8.12 -10.14
C TYR A 152 -4.03 7.35 -11.12
N ARG A 153 -4.02 6.01 -11.00
CA ARG A 153 -3.12 5.16 -11.79
C ARG A 153 -3.59 3.71 -11.80
N GLY A 154 -3.37 3.04 -12.93
CA GLY A 154 -3.63 1.61 -13.09
C GLY A 154 -4.88 1.33 -13.95
N PRO A 155 -5.28 0.05 -14.08
CA PRO A 155 -4.59 -1.13 -13.55
C PRO A 155 -3.16 -1.28 -14.08
N GLY A 156 -2.26 -1.81 -13.24
CA GLY A 156 -0.86 -2.02 -13.59
C GLY A 156 -0.23 -3.15 -12.78
N ARG A 157 1.04 -3.44 -13.03
CA ARG A 157 1.79 -4.45 -12.25
C ARG A 157 3.17 -3.95 -11.89
N HIS A 158 3.52 -4.01 -10.61
CA HIS A 158 4.83 -3.58 -10.13
C HIS A 158 5.93 -4.59 -10.49
N GLY A 159 7.18 -4.12 -10.56
CA GLY A 159 8.35 -5.00 -10.62
C GLY A 159 8.62 -5.66 -9.26
N PRO A 160 8.98 -4.89 -8.23
CA PRO A 160 9.09 -5.39 -6.86
C PRO A 160 7.75 -5.88 -6.35
N GLY A 161 7.72 -6.99 -5.62
CA GLY A 161 6.48 -7.63 -5.16
C GLY A 161 5.61 -8.23 -6.26
N ASN A 162 5.83 -7.86 -7.53
CA ASN A 162 5.11 -8.36 -8.69
C ASN A 162 3.57 -8.31 -8.53
N ASN A 163 3.06 -7.45 -7.66
CA ASN A 163 1.64 -7.29 -7.37
C ASN A 163 0.98 -6.41 -8.43
N ILE A 164 -0.29 -6.70 -8.68
CA ILE A 164 -1.18 -5.88 -9.49
C ILE A 164 -1.64 -4.71 -8.63
N PHE A 165 -1.82 -3.53 -9.21
CA PHE A 165 -2.24 -2.34 -8.49
C PHE A 165 -3.33 -1.54 -9.23
N LEU A 166 -4.16 -0.83 -8.47
CA LEU A 166 -5.03 0.26 -8.89
C LEU A 166 -5.04 1.33 -7.80
N TYR A 167 -4.70 2.57 -8.14
CA TYR A 167 -4.64 3.70 -7.20
C TYR A 167 -5.77 4.70 -7.43
N PHE A 168 -6.41 5.13 -6.36
CA PHE A 168 -7.43 6.20 -6.33
C PHE A 168 -7.44 6.88 -4.96
N PRO A 169 -7.97 8.10 -4.82
CA PRO A 169 -8.07 8.74 -3.51
C PRO A 169 -9.29 8.29 -2.72
N ASP A 170 -9.23 8.44 -1.40
CA ASP A 170 -10.40 8.53 -0.55
C ASP A 170 -11.01 9.97 -0.57
N PRO A 171 -12.09 10.25 0.19
CA PRO A 171 -12.70 11.58 0.23
C PRO A 171 -11.81 12.71 0.76
N ASP A 172 -10.80 12.40 1.58
CA ASP A 172 -9.86 13.36 2.17
C ASP A 172 -8.55 13.46 1.36
N GLY A 173 -8.41 12.65 0.30
CA GLY A 173 -7.28 12.65 -0.60
C GLY A 173 -6.16 11.68 -0.21
N TYR A 174 -6.37 10.80 0.78
CA TYR A 174 -5.42 9.73 1.06
C TYR A 174 -5.39 8.77 -0.12
N PRO A 175 -4.20 8.46 -0.68
CA PRO A 175 -4.12 7.48 -1.75
C PRO A 175 -4.43 6.07 -1.24
N ILE A 176 -5.38 5.42 -1.90
CA ILE A 176 -5.76 4.03 -1.69
C ILE A 176 -5.22 3.21 -2.85
N GLU A 177 -4.64 2.05 -2.53
CA GLU A 177 -4.29 1.00 -3.49
C GLU A 177 -5.24 -0.18 -3.33
N LEU A 178 -5.79 -0.69 -4.43
CA LEU A 178 -6.22 -2.08 -4.48
C LEU A 178 -5.12 -2.90 -5.09
N THR A 179 -4.80 -4.01 -4.45
CA THR A 179 -3.70 -4.87 -4.88
C THR A 179 -4.07 -6.34 -4.90
N ALA A 180 -3.45 -7.08 -5.81
CA ALA A 180 -3.65 -8.52 -5.94
C ALA A 180 -2.36 -9.22 -6.38
N LYS A 181 -2.26 -10.51 -6.08
CA LYS A 181 -1.17 -11.39 -6.55
C LYS A 181 0.22 -10.89 -6.13
N MET A 182 0.36 -10.48 -4.87
CA MET A 182 1.68 -10.22 -4.31
C MET A 182 2.54 -11.48 -4.38
N GLU A 183 3.82 -11.29 -4.68
CA GLU A 183 4.79 -12.37 -4.78
C GLU A 183 4.86 -13.13 -3.46
N GLU A 184 4.55 -14.42 -3.56
CA GLU A 184 4.83 -15.43 -2.54
C GLU A 184 5.99 -16.29 -3.02
N THR A 185 6.91 -16.61 -2.13
CA THR A 185 8.08 -17.44 -2.43
C THR A 185 8.04 -18.76 -1.65
N PRO A 186 8.59 -19.86 -2.18
CA PRO A 186 8.53 -21.15 -1.49
C PRO A 186 9.47 -21.22 -0.27
N GLU A 187 10.47 -20.34 -0.19
CA GLU A 187 11.42 -20.30 0.93
C GLU A 187 10.84 -19.55 2.13
N VAL A 188 10.91 -20.17 3.32
CA VAL A 188 10.58 -19.50 4.60
C VAL A 188 11.53 -18.32 4.81
N GLY A 189 10.98 -17.15 5.10
CA GLY A 189 11.75 -15.90 5.18
C GLY A 189 11.90 -15.18 3.83
N GLY A 190 11.40 -15.78 2.76
CA GLY A 190 11.41 -15.30 1.39
C GLY A 190 12.75 -15.38 0.68
N ARG A 191 12.76 -15.01 -0.61
CA ARG A 191 14.00 -14.89 -1.39
C ARG A 191 14.94 -13.80 -0.84
N PRO A 192 16.25 -13.86 -1.16
CA PRO A 192 17.19 -12.79 -0.85
C PRO A 192 16.77 -11.44 -1.45
N PRO A 193 17.16 -10.30 -0.83
CA PRO A 193 16.69 -9.01 -1.27
C PRO A 193 17.21 -8.63 -2.66
N LYS A 194 16.33 -8.09 -3.52
CA LYS A 194 16.71 -7.63 -4.85
C LYS A 194 16.75 -6.11 -4.91
N ARG A 195 17.72 -5.59 -5.66
CA ARG A 195 17.82 -4.17 -5.98
C ARG A 195 17.39 -3.94 -7.42
N TRP A 196 16.41 -3.06 -7.60
CA TRP A 196 15.84 -2.70 -8.89
C TRP A 196 16.35 -1.32 -9.33
N PRO A 197 16.46 -1.08 -10.65
CA PRO A 197 16.82 0.24 -11.15
C PRO A 197 15.66 1.21 -10.95
N GLN A 198 15.96 2.49 -10.70
CA GLN A 198 14.94 3.53 -10.56
C GLN A 198 14.50 4.05 -11.93
N THR A 199 13.69 3.25 -12.63
CA THR A 199 13.13 3.61 -13.94
C THR A 199 11.61 3.45 -13.94
N PRO A 200 10.89 4.13 -14.85
CA PRO A 200 9.43 4.00 -14.96
C PRO A 200 8.94 2.55 -15.06
N GLU A 201 9.75 1.66 -15.63
CA GLU A 201 9.33 0.29 -15.91
C GLU A 201 9.58 -0.67 -14.77
N THR A 202 10.33 -0.24 -13.75
CA THR A 202 10.31 -0.89 -12.43
C THR A 202 8.96 -0.68 -11.75
N TRP A 203 8.33 0.48 -11.96
CA TRP A 203 7.06 0.84 -11.35
C TRP A 203 5.85 0.24 -12.07
N ASN A 204 5.94 0.02 -13.38
CA ASN A 204 4.92 -0.71 -14.12
C ASN A 204 5.55 -1.57 -15.22
N VAL A 205 5.52 -2.90 -15.02
CA VAL A 205 6.05 -3.86 -15.98
C VAL A 205 5.07 -4.15 -17.13
N TRP A 206 3.78 -3.82 -16.97
CA TRP A 206 2.79 -3.91 -18.05
C TRP A 206 2.96 -2.73 -19.03
N ARG A 207 3.75 -2.96 -20.07
CA ARG A 207 4.04 -1.95 -21.10
C ARG A 207 2.96 -1.98 -22.20
N LYS A 208 1.75 -1.50 -21.87
CA LYS A 208 0.54 -1.40 -22.74
C LYS A 208 -0.31 -2.67 -22.78
N THR A 209 -1.63 -2.47 -22.93
CA THR A 209 -2.76 -3.43 -22.91
C THR A 209 -2.67 -4.69 -23.78
N LYS A 210 -1.58 -4.91 -24.54
CA LYS A 210 -1.43 -6.08 -25.42
C LYS A 210 -0.74 -7.29 -24.79
N ASP A 211 -0.19 -7.15 -23.58
CA ASP A 211 0.50 -8.23 -22.88
C ASP A 211 -0.33 -8.81 -21.71
N LEU A 212 -1.66 -8.67 -21.79
CA LEU A 212 -2.62 -9.19 -20.80
C LEU A 212 -3.27 -10.52 -21.25
N GLU A 213 -2.71 -11.20 -22.26
CA GLU A 213 -3.06 -12.58 -22.66
C GLU A 213 -2.18 -13.62 -21.94
#